data_AF-A0A539DR73-F1
#
_entry.id   AF-A0A539DR73-F1
#
_cell.length_a   1.000
_cell.length_b   1.000
_cell.length_c   1.000
_cell.angle_alpha   90.00
_cell.angle_beta   90.00
_cell.angle_gamma   90.00
#
_symmetry.space_group_name_H-M   'P 1'
#
loop_
_entity.id
_entity.type
_entity.pdbx_description
1 polymer ?
#
loop_
_entity_poly.entity_id
_entity_poly.type
_entity_poly.pdbx_seq_one_letter_code
_entity_poly.pdbx_strand_id
1 'polypeptide(L)'
;MNSRQEDEPGIPLLGRSQNGVRWTDGGPIPLLAAVVMALPIAGCGNVDLPWQPGSGLREARAFYASQPRFLRPVPHSNTPSGLVDLRAESCGRCHVEIYEEWRISTHARAWRDDPQFLEELKKTTATPGRDAGWICMNCHTPLESQLPRLVTALVDGDRGRPVYVDNPNFDPKLQDDAITCAACHVKDGVVLGPWGDTKAPHPVTKSEELLSAAVCTQCHEADEALPDVELACVFDTGTSFAAGPWAAEGKTCQDCHMPVIDRS
;
A
#
# COMPACT_ATOMS: atom_id res chain seq x y z
N MET A 1 -13.25 -45.72 26.81
CA MET A 1 -14.59 -45.63 26.17
C MET A 1 -14.97 -44.16 26.12
N ASN A 2 -15.35 -43.51 25.02
CA ASN A 2 -15.54 -43.86 23.62
C ASN A 2 -15.36 -42.54 22.85
N SER A 3 -14.44 -42.52 21.89
CA SER A 3 -14.17 -41.42 20.95
C SER A 3 -15.23 -41.42 19.85
N ARG A 4 -15.84 -40.27 19.56
CA ARG A 4 -16.58 -40.05 18.31
C ARG A 4 -15.84 -39.04 17.47
N GLN A 5 -15.30 -39.56 16.38
CA GLN A 5 -14.70 -38.88 15.26
C GLN A 5 -15.83 -38.72 14.24
N GLU A 6 -16.16 -37.50 13.86
CA GLU A 6 -17.14 -37.22 12.80
C GLU A 6 -16.39 -36.94 11.50
N ASP A 7 -16.89 -37.58 10.44
CA ASP A 7 -16.27 -37.78 9.14
C ASP A 7 -16.31 -36.51 8.26
N GLU A 8 -15.17 -36.20 7.60
CA GLU A 8 -15.12 -35.24 6.49
C GLU A 8 -15.46 -35.92 5.14
N PRO A 9 -16.22 -35.28 4.24
CA PRO A 9 -16.52 -35.83 2.92
C PRO A 9 -15.36 -35.60 1.93
N GLY A 10 -14.81 -36.72 1.43
CA GLY A 10 -13.72 -36.76 0.45
C GLY A 10 -14.09 -36.29 -0.96
N ILE A 11 -13.09 -35.70 -1.62
CA ILE A 11 -13.09 -35.18 -3.00
C ILE A 11 -13.02 -36.36 -4.00
N PRO A 12 -13.87 -36.42 -5.06
CA PRO A 12 -13.78 -37.49 -6.04
C PRO A 12 -12.64 -37.28 -7.04
N LEU A 13 -11.80 -38.31 -7.19
CA LEU A 13 -10.76 -38.43 -8.22
C LEU A 13 -11.40 -38.59 -9.61
N LEU A 14 -11.06 -37.69 -10.54
CA LEU A 14 -11.46 -37.76 -11.94
C LEU A 14 -10.79 -38.96 -12.63
N GLY A 15 -11.62 -39.89 -13.08
CA GLY A 15 -11.25 -41.11 -13.79
C GLY A 15 -10.68 -40.84 -15.18
N ARG A 16 -9.64 -41.60 -15.50
CA ARG A 16 -8.93 -41.64 -16.78
C ARG A 16 -9.82 -42.28 -17.85
N SER A 17 -10.28 -41.48 -18.81
CA SER A 17 -11.01 -41.96 -20.00
C SER A 17 -10.05 -42.73 -20.92
N GLN A 18 -10.35 -44.02 -21.13
CA GLN A 18 -9.72 -44.88 -22.13
C GLN A 18 -10.65 -44.95 -23.35
N ASN A 19 -10.38 -44.14 -24.39
CA ASN A 19 -11.03 -44.30 -25.69
C ASN A 19 -10.03 -44.94 -26.65
N GLY A 20 -10.13 -46.27 -26.80
CA GLY A 20 -9.46 -47.03 -27.84
C GLY A 20 -10.15 -46.82 -29.18
N VAL A 21 -9.40 -46.29 -30.16
CA VAL A 21 -9.83 -46.23 -31.56
C VAL A 21 -9.21 -47.43 -32.28
N ARG A 22 -10.07 -48.26 -32.86
CA ARG A 22 -9.71 -49.39 -33.73
C ARG A 22 -9.16 -48.87 -35.05
N TRP A 23 -8.05 -49.43 -35.51
CA TRP A 23 -7.47 -49.18 -36.83
C TRP A 23 -8.04 -50.20 -37.81
N THR A 24 -8.68 -49.73 -38.89
CA THR A 24 -8.93 -50.51 -40.10
C THR A 24 -8.45 -49.70 -41.30
N ASP A 25 -7.54 -50.31 -42.03
CA ASP A 25 -7.29 -50.29 -43.47
C ASP A 25 -6.88 -48.99 -44.18
N GLY A 26 -5.74 -49.12 -44.86
CA GLY A 26 -4.99 -48.08 -45.55
C GLY A 26 -5.69 -47.45 -46.75
N GLY A 27 -5.50 -46.14 -46.86
CA GLY A 27 -5.69 -45.34 -48.06
C GLY A 27 -4.53 -44.33 -48.19
N PRO A 28 -4.15 -43.90 -49.40
CA PRO A 28 -2.94 -43.12 -49.62
C PRO A 28 -3.07 -41.69 -49.07
N ILE A 29 -2.04 -41.25 -48.34
CA ILE A 29 -1.94 -39.91 -47.74
C ILE A 29 -1.62 -38.88 -48.84
N PRO A 30 -2.42 -37.81 -49.03
CA PRO A 30 -2.06 -36.73 -49.93
C PRO A 30 -0.95 -35.87 -49.29
N LEU A 31 0.12 -35.60 -50.05
CA LEU A 31 1.18 -34.65 -49.68
C LEU A 31 0.57 -33.24 -49.49
N LEU A 32 0.42 -32.80 -48.25
CA LEU A 32 0.23 -31.39 -47.92
C LEU A 32 1.60 -30.72 -47.87
N ALA A 33 1.86 -29.82 -48.81
CA ALA A 33 3.03 -28.96 -48.81
C ALA A 33 3.01 -28.08 -47.55
N ALA A 34 3.94 -28.32 -46.63
CA ALA A 34 4.14 -27.48 -45.46
C ALA A 34 4.73 -26.13 -45.92
N VAL A 35 3.89 -25.09 -45.94
CA VAL A 35 4.37 -23.71 -46.03
C VAL A 35 4.98 -23.37 -44.67
N VAL A 36 6.31 -23.46 -44.58
CA VAL A 36 7.07 -22.93 -43.45
C VAL A 36 7.01 -21.40 -43.56
N MET A 37 6.06 -20.78 -42.86
CA MET A 37 6.12 -19.34 -42.62
C MET A 37 7.32 -19.08 -41.71
N ALA A 38 8.40 -18.56 -42.29
CA ALA A 38 9.51 -18.00 -41.55
C ALA A 38 9.01 -16.79 -40.75
N LEU A 39 8.64 -17.01 -39.50
CA LEU A 39 8.50 -15.95 -38.51
C LEU A 39 9.89 -15.33 -38.31
N PRO A 40 10.10 -14.03 -38.57
CA PRO A 40 11.36 -13.39 -38.22
C PRO A 40 11.51 -13.50 -36.70
N ILE A 41 12.58 -14.18 -36.28
CA ILE A 41 13.05 -14.17 -34.90
C ILE A 41 13.51 -12.73 -34.65
N ALA A 42 12.60 -11.89 -34.19
CA ALA A 42 12.95 -10.61 -33.61
C ALA A 42 13.83 -10.92 -32.40
N GLY A 43 15.11 -10.60 -32.51
CA GLY A 43 16.08 -10.84 -31.46
C GLY A 43 15.62 -10.21 -30.14
N CYS A 44 15.93 -10.87 -29.03
CA CYS A 44 15.85 -10.32 -27.69
C CYS A 44 16.90 -9.20 -27.53
N GLY A 45 16.75 -8.12 -28.29
CA GLY A 45 17.42 -6.85 -27.99
C GLY A 45 16.56 -6.13 -26.96
N ASN A 46 17.18 -5.63 -25.90
CA ASN A 46 16.53 -4.66 -25.02
C ASN A 46 16.10 -3.48 -25.89
N VAL A 47 14.81 -3.41 -26.19
CA VAL A 47 14.23 -2.25 -26.84
C VAL A 47 14.18 -1.18 -25.78
N ASP A 48 15.10 -0.22 -25.82
CA ASP A 48 15.00 1.02 -25.06
C ASP A 48 13.78 1.78 -25.61
N LEU A 49 12.60 1.43 -25.10
CA LEU A 49 11.37 2.11 -25.42
C LEU A 49 11.48 3.54 -24.87
N PRO A 50 11.17 4.56 -25.67
CA PRO A 50 11.23 5.94 -25.21
C PRO A 50 10.29 6.11 -24.02
N TRP A 51 10.79 6.75 -22.95
CA TRP A 51 10.01 7.11 -21.78
C TRP A 51 8.73 7.82 -22.20
N GLN A 52 7.59 7.32 -21.75
CA GLN A 52 6.29 7.90 -22.05
C GLN A 52 5.79 8.69 -20.83
N PRO A 53 5.10 9.83 -21.01
CA PRO A 53 4.47 10.52 -19.89
C PRO A 53 3.60 9.56 -19.06
N GLY A 54 3.91 9.47 -17.76
CA GLY A 54 3.23 8.57 -16.82
C GLY A 54 3.74 7.12 -16.78
N SER A 55 4.76 6.74 -17.55
CA SER A 55 5.40 5.41 -17.41
C SER A 55 6.04 5.25 -16.04
N GLY A 56 6.77 6.27 -15.57
CA GLY A 56 7.42 6.24 -14.27
C GLY A 56 6.44 6.12 -13.08
N LEU A 57 5.28 6.76 -13.14
CA LEU A 57 4.24 6.58 -12.10
C LEU A 57 3.68 5.16 -12.07
N ARG A 58 3.46 4.55 -13.24
CA ARG A 58 2.99 3.15 -13.30
C ARG A 58 4.05 2.19 -12.75
N GLU A 59 5.31 2.40 -13.12
CA GLU A 59 6.44 1.62 -12.61
C GLU A 59 6.57 1.76 -11.10
N ALA A 60 6.48 2.98 -10.56
CA ALA A 60 6.53 3.22 -9.13
C ALA A 60 5.40 2.53 -8.37
N ARG A 61 4.15 2.65 -8.85
CA ARG A 61 3.00 1.97 -8.24
C ARG A 61 3.13 0.44 -8.31
N ALA A 62 3.68 -0.10 -9.40
CA ALA A 62 3.97 -1.52 -9.51
C ALA A 62 5.07 -1.96 -8.52
N PHE A 63 6.12 -1.16 -8.36
CA PHE A 63 7.17 -1.38 -7.36
C PHE A 63 6.55 -1.46 -5.95
N TYR A 64 5.83 -0.44 -5.52
CA TYR A 64 5.21 -0.42 -4.19
C TYR A 64 4.20 -1.55 -3.99
N ALA A 65 3.40 -1.89 -4.99
CA ALA A 65 2.46 -3.02 -4.91
C ALA A 65 3.15 -4.37 -4.62
N SER A 66 4.43 -4.52 -4.98
CA SER A 66 5.22 -5.71 -4.68
C SER A 66 5.92 -5.70 -3.31
N GLN A 67 5.95 -4.56 -2.61
CA GLN A 67 6.58 -4.44 -1.29
C GLN A 67 5.66 -4.94 -0.17
N PRO A 68 6.17 -5.29 1.03
CA PRO A 68 5.37 -5.41 2.25
C PRO A 68 4.51 -4.16 2.50
N ARG A 69 3.38 -4.33 3.21
CA ARG A 69 2.38 -3.26 3.39
C ARG A 69 2.98 -1.97 3.96
N PHE A 70 3.82 -2.04 4.99
CA PHE A 70 4.43 -0.88 5.65
C PHE A 70 5.44 -0.13 4.78
N LEU A 71 5.92 -0.76 3.69
CA LEU A 71 6.79 -0.12 2.69
C LEU A 71 6.01 0.51 1.53
N ARG A 72 4.69 0.63 1.65
CA ARG A 72 3.83 1.23 0.61
C ARG A 72 3.30 2.58 1.10
N PRO A 73 3.37 3.64 0.28
CA PRO A 73 2.61 4.83 0.56
C PRO A 73 1.11 4.54 0.40
N VAL A 74 0.29 5.32 1.08
CA VAL A 74 -1.15 5.41 0.80
C VAL A 74 -1.32 5.90 -0.64
N PRO A 75 -2.00 5.13 -1.51
CA PRO A 75 -2.12 5.47 -2.92
C PRO A 75 -2.73 6.85 -3.13
N HIS A 76 -2.32 7.53 -4.21
CA HIS A 76 -2.92 8.79 -4.59
C HIS A 76 -4.44 8.65 -4.73
N SER A 77 -5.18 9.59 -4.14
CA SER A 77 -6.61 9.76 -4.33
C SER A 77 -6.89 11.14 -4.92
N ASN A 78 -7.88 11.20 -5.80
CA ASN A 78 -8.46 12.47 -6.22
C ASN A 78 -9.05 13.20 -5.00
N THR A 79 -9.06 14.54 -5.04
CA THR A 79 -9.79 15.35 -4.07
C THR A 79 -11.29 15.05 -4.16
N PRO A 80 -11.95 14.67 -3.04
CA PRO A 80 -13.40 14.46 -3.04
C PRO A 80 -14.16 15.70 -3.51
N SER A 81 -15.22 15.50 -4.29
CA SER A 81 -16.04 16.62 -4.77
C SER A 81 -16.60 17.42 -3.60
N GLY A 82 -16.50 18.75 -3.65
CA GLY A 82 -16.89 19.65 -2.56
C GLY A 82 -15.73 20.06 -1.65
N LEU A 83 -14.58 19.40 -1.75
CA LEU A 83 -13.32 19.83 -1.15
C LEU A 83 -12.43 20.51 -2.20
N VAL A 84 -11.55 21.40 -1.74
CA VAL A 84 -10.62 22.14 -2.61
C VAL A 84 -9.26 21.45 -2.74
N ASP A 85 -8.89 20.65 -1.73
CA ASP A 85 -7.66 19.86 -1.68
C ASP A 85 -7.76 18.81 -0.56
N LEU A 86 -6.65 18.10 -0.29
CA LEU A 86 -6.52 17.07 0.74
C LEU A 86 -5.87 17.57 2.04
N ARG A 87 -5.62 18.88 2.17
CA ARG A 87 -4.90 19.45 3.31
C ARG A 87 -5.81 19.50 4.53
N ALA A 88 -5.23 19.31 5.72
CA ALA A 88 -5.98 19.25 6.97
C ALA A 88 -6.75 20.54 7.25
N GLU A 89 -6.19 21.70 6.88
CA GLU A 89 -6.86 23.01 7.01
C GLU A 89 -8.21 23.03 6.28
N SER A 90 -8.33 22.40 5.10
CA SER A 90 -9.58 22.32 4.34
C SER A 90 -10.64 21.53 5.10
N CYS A 91 -10.25 20.43 5.75
CA CYS A 91 -11.12 19.65 6.62
C CYS A 91 -11.53 20.44 7.88
N GLY A 92 -10.58 21.17 8.47
CA GLY A 92 -10.76 21.96 9.69
C GLY A 92 -11.75 23.11 9.57
N ARG A 93 -12.13 23.52 8.35
CA ARG A 93 -13.19 24.52 8.13
C ARG A 93 -14.57 24.04 8.58
N CYS A 94 -14.81 22.74 8.59
CA CYS A 94 -16.07 22.14 9.05
C CYS A 94 -15.87 21.22 10.26
N HIS A 95 -14.72 20.54 10.35
CA HIS A 95 -14.36 19.65 11.46
C HIS A 95 -13.37 20.33 12.42
N VAL A 96 -13.79 21.48 12.97
CA VAL A 96 -12.91 22.38 13.75
C VAL A 96 -12.26 21.66 14.93
N GLU A 97 -13.04 21.03 15.80
CA GLU A 97 -12.52 20.38 17.01
C GLU A 97 -11.55 19.23 16.68
N ILE A 98 -11.85 18.41 15.66
CA ILE A 98 -10.98 17.31 15.22
C ILE A 98 -9.65 17.86 14.67
N TYR A 99 -9.71 18.94 13.88
CA TYR A 99 -8.53 19.58 13.34
C TYR A 99 -7.64 20.18 14.45
N GLU A 100 -8.26 20.77 15.47
CA GLU A 100 -7.58 21.34 16.63
C GLU A 100 -6.90 20.26 17.50
N GLU A 101 -7.51 19.07 17.63
CA GLU A 101 -6.87 17.90 18.26
C GLU A 101 -5.69 17.39 17.42
N TRP A 102 -5.91 17.22 16.11
CA TRP A 102 -4.90 16.71 15.19
C TRP A 102 -3.66 17.60 15.13
N ARG A 103 -3.82 18.92 14.99
CA ARG A 103 -2.70 19.85 14.72
C ARG A 103 -1.64 19.87 15.82
N ILE A 104 -1.99 19.46 17.05
CA ILE A 104 -1.06 19.38 18.19
C ILE A 104 -0.57 17.95 18.47
N SER A 105 -1.06 16.97 17.72
CA SER A 105 -0.70 15.56 17.87
C SER A 105 0.69 15.25 17.33
N THR A 106 1.22 14.07 17.69
CA THR A 106 2.44 13.56 17.08
C THR A 106 2.25 13.25 15.58
N HIS A 107 1.04 12.91 15.13
CA HIS A 107 0.75 12.67 13.71
C HIS A 107 0.98 13.92 12.85
N ALA A 108 0.51 15.08 13.29
CA ALA A 108 0.75 16.35 12.59
C ALA A 108 2.22 16.79 12.63
N ARG A 109 2.99 16.33 13.63
CA ARG A 109 4.40 16.67 13.82
C ARG A 109 5.38 15.64 13.25
N ALA A 110 4.89 14.54 12.67
CA ALA A 110 5.72 13.40 12.31
C ALA A 110 6.76 13.68 11.21
N TRP A 111 6.68 14.82 10.52
CA TRP A 111 7.61 15.15 9.44
C TRP A 111 8.72 16.12 9.87
N ARG A 112 8.43 17.42 10.00
CA ARG A 112 9.45 18.45 10.28
C ARG A 112 9.70 18.72 11.76
N ASP A 113 8.82 18.23 12.63
CA ASP A 113 8.77 18.62 14.03
C ASP A 113 9.03 17.43 14.99
N ASP A 114 9.74 16.41 14.50
CA ASP A 114 10.22 15.25 15.27
C ASP A 114 11.75 15.15 15.21
N PRO A 115 12.48 15.60 16.24
CA PRO A 115 13.94 15.57 16.26
C PRO A 115 14.53 14.16 16.15
N GLN A 116 13.88 13.15 16.73
CA GLN A 116 14.37 11.77 16.67
C GLN A 116 14.28 11.26 15.23
N PHE A 117 13.13 11.44 14.60
CA PHE A 117 12.93 11.09 13.19
C PHE A 117 13.94 11.79 12.28
N LEU A 118 14.16 13.09 12.47
CA LEU A 118 15.09 13.85 11.63
C LEU A 118 16.55 13.35 11.77
N GLU A 119 16.98 12.91 12.95
CA GLU A 119 18.30 12.29 13.13
C GLU A 119 18.39 10.92 12.45
N GLU A 120 17.36 10.09 12.53
CA GLU A 120 17.32 8.80 11.83
C GLU A 120 17.30 9.00 10.30
N LEU A 121 16.55 9.99 9.80
CA LEU A 121 16.48 10.30 8.37
C LEU A 121 17.85 10.69 7.80
N LYS A 122 18.68 11.42 8.56
CA LYS A 122 20.05 11.79 8.13
C LYS A 122 20.94 10.57 7.89
N LYS A 123 20.77 9.50 8.69
CA LYS A 123 21.57 8.25 8.55
C LYS A 123 21.31 7.57 7.21
N THR A 124 20.09 7.70 6.68
CA THR A 124 19.69 7.06 5.42
C THR A 124 20.53 7.50 4.23
N THR A 125 21.11 8.70 4.28
CA THR A 125 21.98 9.28 3.24
C THR A 125 23.42 9.52 3.72
N ALA A 126 23.79 9.03 4.92
CA ALA A 126 25.12 9.28 5.49
C ALA A 126 26.25 8.62 4.69
N THR A 127 25.94 7.51 4.01
CA THR A 127 26.87 6.85 3.09
C THR A 127 26.66 7.38 1.66
N PRO A 128 27.70 7.88 0.96
CA PRO A 128 27.57 8.38 -0.41
C PRO A 128 26.94 7.36 -1.37
N GLY A 129 25.98 7.81 -2.17
CA GLY A 129 25.27 6.96 -3.12
C GLY A 129 24.22 6.03 -2.50
N ARG A 130 23.94 6.16 -1.19
CA ARG A 130 22.84 5.47 -0.52
C ARG A 130 21.73 6.45 -0.12
N ASP A 131 20.49 5.97 -0.15
CA ASP A 131 19.29 6.67 0.29
C ASP A 131 18.21 5.65 0.69
N ALA A 132 17.97 5.48 1.99
CA ALA A 132 16.89 4.66 2.53
C ALA A 132 15.67 5.50 2.99
N GLY A 133 15.66 6.81 2.74
CA GLY A 133 14.62 7.71 3.25
C GLY A 133 13.23 7.41 2.72
N TRP A 134 13.12 6.81 1.53
CA TRP A 134 11.85 6.38 0.94
C TRP A 134 11.05 5.41 1.82
N ILE A 135 11.73 4.64 2.68
CA ILE A 135 11.09 3.71 3.63
C ILE A 135 10.33 4.50 4.69
N CYS A 136 10.98 5.51 5.26
CA CYS A 136 10.42 6.30 6.37
C CYS A 136 9.21 7.13 5.92
N MET A 137 9.22 7.60 4.67
CA MET A 137 8.13 8.47 4.18
C MET A 137 6.78 7.75 4.12
N ASN A 138 6.76 6.42 3.97
CA ASN A 138 5.51 5.64 3.93
C ASN A 138 4.70 5.73 5.22
N CYS A 139 5.33 6.12 6.34
CA CYS A 139 4.68 6.33 7.62
C CYS A 139 4.61 7.82 8.02
N HIS A 140 5.64 8.61 7.71
CA HIS A 140 5.77 9.98 8.19
C HIS A 140 5.12 11.04 7.26
N THR A 141 5.00 10.73 5.97
CA THR A 141 4.27 11.54 4.97
C THR A 141 3.55 10.58 4.00
N PRO A 142 2.60 9.80 4.53
CA PRO A 142 2.19 8.52 3.95
C PRO A 142 1.49 8.63 2.58
N LEU A 143 0.90 9.78 2.22
CA LEU A 143 0.20 9.92 0.95
C LEU A 143 1.20 9.97 -0.21
N GLU A 144 0.92 9.25 -1.30
CA GLU A 144 1.73 9.32 -2.54
C GLU A 144 1.95 10.78 -2.98
N SER A 145 0.92 11.64 -2.87
CA SER A 145 0.99 13.07 -3.23
C SER A 145 1.83 13.93 -2.27
N GLN A 146 2.32 13.39 -1.14
CA GLN A 146 3.28 14.07 -0.26
C GLN A 146 4.74 13.74 -0.62
N LEU A 147 4.97 12.81 -1.55
CA LEU A 147 6.31 12.34 -1.90
C LEU A 147 6.81 13.07 -3.16
N PRO A 148 7.94 13.82 -3.10
CA PRO A 148 8.47 14.53 -4.26
C PRO A 148 8.99 13.59 -5.35
N ARG A 149 9.45 12.41 -4.95
CA ARG A 149 9.93 11.34 -5.84
C ARG A 149 9.40 10.01 -5.34
N LEU A 150 9.21 9.07 -6.26
CA LEU A 150 8.75 7.72 -5.99
C LEU A 150 9.79 6.71 -6.47
N VAL A 151 9.93 5.60 -5.74
CA VAL A 151 10.84 4.52 -6.12
C VAL A 151 10.21 3.66 -7.22
N THR A 152 10.97 3.39 -8.29
CA THR A 152 10.55 2.50 -9.39
C THR A 152 11.28 1.16 -9.37
N ALA A 153 12.47 1.10 -8.78
CA ALA A 153 13.28 -0.11 -8.64
C ALA A 153 14.34 0.05 -7.55
N LEU A 154 14.99 -1.05 -7.18
CA LEU A 154 16.19 -1.07 -6.35
C LEU A 154 17.36 -1.61 -7.17
N VAL A 155 18.52 -0.95 -7.11
CA VAL A 155 19.71 -1.46 -7.80
C VAL A 155 20.23 -2.69 -7.07
N ASP A 156 20.28 -3.82 -7.76
CA ASP A 156 20.67 -5.13 -7.21
C ASP A 156 19.79 -5.59 -6.03
N GLY A 157 18.57 -5.05 -5.90
CA GLY A 157 17.66 -5.34 -4.78
C GLY A 157 18.01 -4.63 -3.47
N ASP A 158 19.01 -3.76 -3.45
CA ASP A 158 19.47 -3.04 -2.26
C ASP A 158 18.54 -1.86 -1.94
N ARG A 159 17.88 -1.87 -0.78
CA ARG A 159 16.93 -0.84 -0.35
C ARG A 159 17.57 0.52 -0.11
N GLY A 160 18.89 0.55 0.12
CA GLY A 160 19.66 1.78 0.19
C GLY A 160 20.04 2.33 -1.18
N ARG A 161 19.74 1.65 -2.29
CA ARG A 161 20.04 2.11 -3.66
C ARG A 161 18.78 2.20 -4.54
N PRO A 162 17.80 3.04 -4.17
CA PRO A 162 16.58 3.21 -4.96
C PRO A 162 16.85 3.92 -6.30
N VAL A 163 16.06 3.55 -7.31
CA VAL A 163 15.88 4.29 -8.55
C VAL A 163 14.61 5.11 -8.40
N TYR A 164 14.73 6.43 -8.62
CA TYR A 164 13.63 7.37 -8.42
C TYR A 164 13.07 7.89 -9.74
N VAL A 165 11.80 8.28 -9.69
CA VAL A 165 11.16 9.18 -10.65
C VAL A 165 10.53 10.36 -9.91
N ASP A 166 10.51 11.53 -10.54
CA ASP A 166 9.78 12.69 -10.01
C ASP A 166 8.28 12.42 -9.98
N ASN A 167 7.62 12.86 -8.91
CA ASN A 167 6.19 12.70 -8.75
C ASN A 167 5.45 13.96 -9.23
N PRO A 168 4.73 13.94 -10.36
CA PRO A 168 3.97 15.09 -10.84
C PRO A 168 2.78 15.45 -9.94
N ASN A 169 2.37 14.55 -9.03
CA ASN A 169 1.28 14.78 -8.08
C ASN A 169 1.78 15.33 -6.73
N PHE A 170 3.07 15.65 -6.61
CA PHE A 170 3.65 16.15 -5.37
C PHE A 170 3.06 17.52 -4.99
N ASP A 171 2.48 17.59 -3.80
CA ASP A 171 2.04 18.81 -3.16
C ASP A 171 2.93 19.07 -1.91
N PRO A 172 3.85 20.05 -1.96
CA PRO A 172 4.72 20.35 -0.84
C PRO A 172 3.97 20.89 0.38
N LYS A 173 2.80 21.52 0.20
CA LYS A 173 1.99 21.99 1.33
C LYS A 173 1.28 20.83 2.01
N LEU A 174 0.83 19.84 1.23
CA LEU A 174 0.27 18.62 1.78
C LEU A 174 1.32 17.84 2.57
N GLN A 175 2.58 17.82 2.13
CA GLN A 175 3.67 17.18 2.87
C GLN A 175 3.86 17.77 4.27
N ASP A 176 3.63 19.07 4.43
CA ASP A 176 3.78 19.78 5.71
C ASP A 176 2.73 19.33 6.74
N ASP A 177 1.61 18.75 6.30
CA ASP A 177 0.62 18.15 7.19
C ASP A 177 1.05 16.76 7.73
N ALA A 178 2.21 16.22 7.34
CA ALA A 178 2.68 14.90 7.80
C ALA A 178 1.59 13.81 7.70
N ILE A 179 1.16 13.19 8.81
CA ILE A 179 0.05 12.23 8.80
C ILE A 179 -1.28 13.01 8.91
N THR A 180 -1.77 13.48 7.76
CA THR A 180 -2.97 14.33 7.62
C THR A 180 -4.29 13.55 7.66
N CYS A 181 -5.44 14.25 7.69
CA CYS A 181 -6.78 13.65 7.67
C CYS A 181 -6.95 12.68 6.50
N ALA A 182 -6.50 13.09 5.30
CA ALA A 182 -6.64 12.32 4.07
C ALA A 182 -5.81 11.02 4.06
N ALA A 183 -4.75 10.91 4.87
CA ALA A 183 -3.93 9.70 4.97
C ALA A 183 -4.75 8.48 5.43
N CYS A 184 -5.75 8.70 6.29
CA CYS A 184 -6.64 7.64 6.77
C CYS A 184 -8.02 7.71 6.09
N HIS A 185 -8.55 8.92 5.93
CA HIS A 185 -9.97 9.11 5.60
C HIS A 185 -10.24 9.29 4.11
N VAL A 186 -9.26 9.39 3.21
CA VAL A 186 -9.57 9.65 1.80
C VAL A 186 -9.07 8.53 0.91
N LYS A 187 -9.98 7.97 0.12
CA LYS A 187 -9.68 6.92 -0.85
C LYS A 187 -10.62 7.05 -2.03
N ASP A 188 -10.12 6.87 -3.25
CA ASP A 188 -10.92 6.85 -4.49
C ASP A 188 -11.88 8.05 -4.65
N GLY A 189 -11.47 9.24 -4.17
CA GLY A 189 -12.27 10.46 -4.26
C GLY A 189 -13.45 10.53 -3.29
N VAL A 190 -13.51 9.68 -2.27
CA VAL A 190 -14.53 9.72 -1.22
C VAL A 190 -13.89 9.83 0.18
N VAL A 191 -14.67 10.36 1.13
CA VAL A 191 -14.28 10.40 2.55
C VAL A 191 -14.80 9.15 3.27
N LEU A 192 -13.89 8.34 3.76
CA LEU A 192 -14.15 7.14 4.53
C LEU A 192 -14.51 7.51 5.98
N GLY A 193 -15.51 6.84 6.51
CA GLY A 193 -15.92 7.00 7.90
C GLY A 193 -16.60 5.76 8.48
N PRO A 194 -17.01 5.82 9.75
CA PRO A 194 -17.78 4.77 10.42
C PRO A 194 -19.20 4.59 9.81
N TRP A 195 -19.71 5.61 9.12
CA TRP A 195 -21.02 5.64 8.49
C TRP A 195 -20.90 6.04 7.01
N GLY A 196 -21.78 5.51 6.16
CA GLY A 196 -21.78 5.77 4.71
C GLY A 196 -22.99 6.57 4.21
N ASP A 197 -23.91 6.92 5.10
CA ASP A 197 -25.23 7.48 4.81
C ASP A 197 -25.46 8.84 5.48
N THR A 198 -24.39 9.61 5.65
CA THR A 198 -24.46 10.95 6.26
C THR A 198 -24.80 12.03 5.22
N LYS A 199 -25.40 13.13 5.68
CA LYS A 199 -25.64 14.33 4.84
C LYS A 199 -24.40 15.23 4.85
N ALA A 200 -23.30 14.75 4.27
CA ALA A 200 -22.06 15.49 4.14
C ALA A 200 -22.02 16.35 2.86
N PRO A 201 -21.29 17.48 2.84
CA PRO A 201 -21.08 18.30 1.64
C PRO A 201 -20.10 17.67 0.63
N HIS A 202 -19.55 16.49 0.95
CA HIS A 202 -18.68 15.69 0.10
C HIS A 202 -19.11 14.21 0.16
N PRO A 203 -18.75 13.39 -0.84
CA PRO A 203 -19.06 11.97 -0.83
C PRO A 203 -18.47 11.27 0.39
N VAL A 204 -19.28 10.40 1.00
CA VAL A 204 -18.87 9.58 2.15
C VAL A 204 -19.10 8.10 1.87
N THR A 205 -18.28 7.23 2.45
CA THR A 205 -18.44 5.78 2.35
C THR A 205 -18.04 5.12 3.66
N LYS A 206 -18.79 4.10 4.08
CA LYS A 206 -18.43 3.30 5.26
C LYS A 206 -17.14 2.53 4.99
N SER A 207 -16.21 2.55 5.94
CA SER A 207 -14.99 1.73 5.90
C SER A 207 -14.90 0.81 7.10
N GLU A 208 -14.86 -0.50 6.86
CA GLU A 208 -14.57 -1.49 7.91
C GLU A 208 -13.10 -1.41 8.37
N GLU A 209 -12.19 -1.03 7.47
CA GLU A 209 -10.76 -0.90 7.78
C GLU A 209 -10.53 0.19 8.85
N LEU A 210 -11.22 1.32 8.73
CA LEU A 210 -11.19 2.41 9.71
C LEU A 210 -11.77 2.03 11.09
N LEU A 211 -12.54 0.95 11.15
CA LEU A 211 -13.15 0.43 12.38
C LEU A 211 -12.32 -0.70 13.01
N SER A 212 -11.12 -0.96 12.49
CA SER A 212 -10.26 -2.05 12.93
C SER A 212 -8.82 -1.58 13.14
N ALA A 213 -7.99 -2.42 13.77
CA ALA A 213 -6.55 -2.16 13.89
C ALA A 213 -5.83 -2.02 12.53
N ALA A 214 -6.45 -2.49 11.44
CA ALA A 214 -5.82 -2.53 10.13
C ALA A 214 -5.39 -1.16 9.60
N VAL A 215 -6.12 -0.07 9.88
CA VAL A 215 -5.68 1.28 9.48
C VAL A 215 -4.41 1.70 10.23
N CYS A 216 -4.28 1.33 11.51
CA CYS A 216 -3.16 1.69 12.36
C CYS A 216 -1.90 0.89 11.99
N THR A 217 -2.07 -0.40 11.69
CA THR A 217 -0.96 -1.31 11.35
C THR A 217 -0.42 -1.12 9.94
N GLN A 218 -0.94 -0.16 9.16
CA GLN A 218 -0.23 0.35 7.99
C GLN A 218 1.12 0.95 8.38
N CYS A 219 1.18 1.65 9.52
CA CYS A 219 2.39 2.33 10.00
C CYS A 219 2.93 1.77 11.32
N HIS A 220 2.08 1.13 12.15
CA HIS A 220 2.45 0.56 13.45
C HIS A 220 2.79 -0.93 13.43
N GLU A 221 3.03 -1.50 12.25
CA GLU A 221 3.57 -2.86 12.08
C GLU A 221 4.69 -2.81 11.03
N ALA A 222 5.93 -2.72 11.49
CA ALA A 222 7.14 -2.74 10.67
C ALA A 222 8.07 -3.81 11.26
N ASP A 223 7.66 -5.07 11.13
CA ASP A 223 8.22 -6.23 11.83
C ASP A 223 9.39 -6.89 11.06
N GLU A 224 9.75 -6.38 9.88
CA GLU A 224 10.88 -6.88 9.10
C GLU A 224 12.18 -6.20 9.53
N ALA A 225 13.17 -7.01 9.92
CA ALA A 225 14.54 -6.53 10.02
C ALA A 225 15.05 -6.20 8.61
N LEU A 226 15.57 -4.99 8.41
CA LEU A 226 16.10 -4.51 7.14
C LEU A 226 17.64 -4.49 7.18
N PRO A 227 18.33 -5.63 6.98
CA PRO A 227 19.76 -5.76 7.23
C PRO A 227 20.64 -4.97 6.24
N ASP A 228 20.08 -4.55 5.11
CA ASP A 228 20.75 -3.77 4.08
C ASP A 228 20.72 -2.26 4.33
N VAL A 229 20.01 -1.79 5.36
CA VAL A 229 19.92 -0.37 5.72
C VAL A 229 20.05 -0.15 7.23
N GLU A 230 20.76 0.89 7.63
CA GLU A 230 20.88 1.27 9.03
C GLU A 230 19.65 2.10 9.45
N LEU A 231 18.62 1.44 9.97
CA LEU A 231 17.36 2.08 10.39
C LEU A 231 16.92 1.64 11.80
N ALA A 232 16.27 2.54 12.53
CA ALA A 232 15.67 2.32 13.84
C ALA A 232 14.13 2.25 13.79
N CYS A 233 13.56 1.60 12.77
CA CYS A 233 12.11 1.58 12.51
C CYS A 233 11.48 0.17 12.57
N VAL A 234 12.04 -0.74 13.37
CA VAL A 234 11.50 -2.10 13.52
C VAL A 234 10.64 -2.19 14.78
N PHE A 235 9.37 -2.52 14.63
CA PHE A 235 8.40 -2.66 15.72
C PHE A 235 7.20 -3.54 15.29
N ASP A 236 6.59 -4.24 16.24
CA ASP A 236 5.57 -5.27 16.02
C ASP A 236 4.26 -4.94 16.75
N THR A 237 3.89 -3.65 16.84
CA THR A 237 2.80 -3.21 17.73
C THR A 237 1.46 -3.86 17.37
N GLY A 238 1.18 -4.08 16.09
CA GLY A 238 0.00 -4.80 15.64
C GLY A 238 -0.01 -6.26 16.09
N THR A 239 1.09 -6.98 15.89
CA THR A 239 1.25 -8.37 16.33
C THR A 239 1.19 -8.49 17.86
N SER A 240 1.92 -7.64 18.57
CA SER A 240 1.92 -7.54 20.03
C SER A 240 0.53 -7.23 20.60
N PHE A 241 -0.22 -6.32 19.96
CA PHE A 241 -1.60 -6.03 20.35
C PHE A 241 -2.51 -7.25 20.13
N ALA A 242 -2.43 -7.90 18.96
CA ALA A 242 -3.25 -9.04 18.61
C ALA A 242 -3.04 -10.24 19.56
N ALA A 243 -1.83 -10.42 20.08
CA ALA A 243 -1.50 -11.43 21.08
C ALA A 243 -1.89 -11.03 22.53
N GLY A 244 -2.24 -9.75 22.76
CA GLY A 244 -2.54 -9.19 24.07
C GLY A 244 -3.97 -9.41 24.54
N PRO A 245 -4.25 -9.12 25.83
CA PRO A 245 -5.57 -9.34 26.44
C PRO A 245 -6.66 -8.44 25.84
N TRP A 246 -6.33 -7.21 25.43
CA TRP A 246 -7.31 -6.26 24.89
C TRP A 246 -7.90 -6.70 23.55
N ALA A 247 -7.09 -7.31 22.68
CA ALA A 247 -7.60 -7.89 21.45
C ALA A 247 -8.54 -9.07 21.74
N ALA A 248 -8.24 -9.91 22.74
CA ALA A 248 -9.12 -11.00 23.17
C ALA A 248 -10.45 -10.51 23.76
N GLU A 249 -10.48 -9.29 24.32
CA GLU A 249 -11.70 -8.61 24.79
C GLU A 249 -12.48 -7.91 23.65
N GLY A 250 -12.02 -8.01 22.40
CA GLY A 250 -12.65 -7.38 21.24
C GLY A 250 -12.41 -5.87 21.14
N LYS A 251 -11.40 -5.33 21.84
CA LYS A 251 -10.98 -3.94 21.69
C LYS A 251 -10.20 -3.73 20.40
N THR A 252 -10.21 -2.50 19.94
CA THR A 252 -9.45 -1.97 18.81
C THR A 252 -8.50 -0.88 19.30
N CYS A 253 -7.57 -0.44 18.45
CA CYS A 253 -6.68 0.67 18.76
C CYS A 253 -7.48 1.96 19.07
N GLN A 254 -8.56 2.17 18.31
CA GLN A 254 -9.45 3.32 18.38
C GLN A 254 -10.16 3.42 19.73
N ASP A 255 -10.51 2.31 20.37
CA ASP A 255 -11.21 2.33 21.67
C ASP A 255 -10.44 3.07 22.76
N CYS A 256 -9.11 3.07 22.69
CA CYS A 256 -8.24 3.77 23.65
C CYS A 256 -7.61 5.04 23.08
N HIS A 257 -7.22 5.05 21.80
CA HIS A 257 -6.48 6.17 21.19
C HIS A 257 -7.35 7.14 20.39
N MET A 258 -8.59 6.80 20.10
CA MET A 258 -9.59 7.65 19.44
C MET A 258 -10.95 7.49 20.14
N PRO A 259 -11.04 7.75 21.46
CA PRO A 259 -12.24 7.44 22.23
C PRO A 259 -13.44 8.25 21.73
N VAL A 260 -14.63 7.68 21.91
CA VAL A 260 -15.88 8.39 21.63
C VAL A 260 -15.98 9.61 22.53
N ILE A 261 -16.12 10.78 21.92
CA ILE A 261 -16.38 12.04 22.60
C ILE A 261 -17.59 12.73 21.97
N ASP A 262 -18.39 13.37 22.80
CA ASP A 262 -19.48 14.23 22.32
C ASP A 262 -18.89 15.59 21.91
N ARG A 263 -19.13 15.97 20.66
CA ARG A 263 -18.70 17.23 20.08
C ARG A 263 -19.92 18.13 19.90
N SER A 264 -19.76 19.43 20.19
CA SER A 264 -20.86 20.40 20.21
C SER A 264 -21.10 21.11 18.88
#